data_AF-A0A1S2PI60-F1
#
_entry.id   AF-A0A1S2PI60-F1
#
_cell.length_a   1.000
_cell.length_b   1.000
_cell.length_c   1.000
_cell.angle_alpha   90.00
_cell.angle_beta   90.00
_cell.angle_gamma   90.00
#
_symmetry.space_group_name_H-M   'P 1'
#
loop_
_entity.id
_entity.type
_entity.pdbx_description
1 polymer ?
#
loop_
_entity_poly.entity_id
_entity_poly.type
_entity_poly.pdbx_seq_one_letter_code
_entity_poly.pdbx_strand_id
1 'polypeptide(L)' 'MAAATLVREQVPAPDDWYPLFPNPVFAESLLDRLINTSHQVIMNGPSYRPNKRPENPVSKP' A
#
# COMPACT_ATOMS: atom_id res chain seq x y z
N MET A 1 -12.28 -5.29 -22.71
CA MET A 1 -11.90 -5.80 -21.38
C MET A 1 -10.58 -5.15 -21.00
N ALA A 2 -10.62 -4.02 -20.29
CA ALA A 2 -9.41 -3.31 -19.86
C ALA A 2 -9.00 -3.88 -18.49
N ALA A 3 -7.92 -4.67 -18.47
CA ALA A 3 -7.32 -5.13 -17.22
C ALA A 3 -6.47 -3.99 -16.65
N ALA A 4 -7.02 -3.28 -15.67
CA ALA A 4 -6.29 -2.27 -14.92
C ALA A 4 -5.45 -2.97 -13.85
N THR A 5 -4.18 -3.27 -14.16
CA THR A 5 -3.22 -3.71 -13.15
C THR A 5 -2.83 -2.51 -12.28
N LEU A 6 -3.49 -2.38 -11.12
CA LEU A 6 -3.15 -1.37 -10.12
C LEU A 6 -1.96 -1.87 -9.29
N VAL A 7 -0.74 -1.51 -9.68
CA VAL A 7 0.44 -1.63 -8.80
C VAL A 7 0.35 -0.49 -7.78
N ARG A 8 -0.26 -0.75 -6.62
CA ARG A 8 -0.27 0.20 -5.50
C ARG A 8 0.78 -0.24 -4.48
N GLU A 9 1.80 0.58 -4.30
CA GLU A 9 2.83 0.36 -3.28
C GLU A 9 2.28 0.75 -1.90
N GLN A 10 2.23 -0.23 -1.00
CA GLN A 10 1.94 -0.11 0.44
C GLN A 10 0.48 0.11 0.83
N VAL A 11 -0.28 -0.98 0.89
CA VAL A 11 -1.61 -1.00 1.51
C VAL A 11 -1.45 -1.53 2.96
N PRO A 12 -2.16 -0.96 3.96
CA PRO A 12 -2.21 -1.50 5.33
C PRO A 12 -2.66 -2.96 5.36
N ALA A 13 -2.54 -3.63 6.49
CA ALA A 13 -3.03 -5.01 6.64
C ALA A 13 -4.53 -5.11 6.27
N PRO A 14 -5.00 -6.26 5.76
CA PRO A 14 -6.37 -6.43 5.24
C PRO A 14 -7.50 -6.08 6.22
N ASP A 15 -7.23 -6.20 7.52
CA ASP A 15 -8.22 -6.01 8.59
C ASP A 15 -8.70 -4.55 8.70
N ASP A 16 -7.89 -3.57 8.28
CA ASP A 16 -8.20 -2.14 8.36
C ASP A 16 -8.86 -1.57 7.09
N TRP A 17 -9.26 -2.43 6.13
CA TRP A 17 -9.73 -1.95 4.82
C TRP A 17 -11.21 -1.61 4.78
N TYR A 18 -12.04 -2.35 5.53
CA TYR A 18 -13.49 -2.15 5.54
C TYR A 18 -13.91 -0.72 5.93
N PRO A 19 -13.31 -0.08 6.95
CA PRO A 19 -13.66 1.29 7.33
C PRO A 19 -13.28 2.35 6.30
N LEU A 20 -12.39 2.04 5.34
CA LEU A 20 -11.94 3.00 4.31
C LEU A 20 -12.99 3.21 3.21
N PHE A 21 -13.97 2.31 3.12
CA PHE A 21 -15.02 2.40 2.12
C PHE A 21 -16.34 2.87 2.74
N PRO A 22 -17.02 3.87 2.15
CA PRO A 22 -18.31 4.34 2.63
C PRO A 22 -19.45 3.34 2.38
N ASN A 23 -19.22 2.29 1.58
CA ASN A 23 -20.21 1.25 1.26
C ASN A 23 -19.59 -0.16 1.41
N PRO A 24 -20.17 -1.03 2.26
CA PRO A 24 -19.63 -2.37 2.51
C PRO A 24 -19.69 -3.30 1.30
N VAL A 25 -20.72 -3.20 0.45
CA VAL A 25 -20.87 -4.08 -0.73
C VAL A 25 -19.78 -3.82 -1.76
N PHE A 26 -19.41 -2.54 -1.91
CA PHE A 26 -18.33 -2.16 -2.81
C PHE A 26 -16.98 -2.66 -2.30
N ALA A 27 -16.72 -2.54 -1.00
CA ALA A 27 -15.52 -3.06 -0.36
C ALA A 27 -15.36 -4.55 -0.64
N GLU A 28 -16.37 -5.37 -0.32
CA GLU A 28 -16.37 -6.81 -0.56
C GLU A 28 -16.00 -7.17 -2.01
N SER A 29 -16.68 -6.55 -2.98
CA SER A 29 -16.45 -6.86 -4.40
C SER A 29 -15.06 -6.45 -4.90
N LEU A 30 -14.47 -5.43 -4.29
CA LEU A 30 -13.14 -4.93 -4.65
C LEU A 30 -12.07 -5.79 -3.98
N LEU A 31 -12.25 -6.12 -2.70
CA LEU A 31 -11.33 -6.97 -1.94
C LEU A 31 -11.30 -8.39 -2.52
N ASP A 32 -12.43 -8.96 -2.90
CA ASP A 32 -12.49 -10.27 -3.53
C ASP A 32 -11.67 -10.31 -4.83
N ARG A 33 -11.78 -9.28 -5.68
CA ARG A 33 -10.93 -9.19 -6.88
C ARG A 33 -9.48 -8.97 -6.50
N LEU A 34 -9.18 -8.01 -5.64
CA LEU A 34 -7.81 -7.62 -5.31
C LEU A 34 -7.04 -8.77 -4.66
N ILE A 35 -7.63 -9.44 -3.67
CA ILE A 35 -6.99 -10.53 -2.94
C ILE A 35 -6.82 -11.76 -3.85
N ASN A 36 -7.83 -12.09 -4.67
CA ASN A 36 -7.76 -13.28 -5.53
C ASN A 36 -6.93 -13.07 -6.81
N THR A 37 -6.73 -11.83 -7.26
CA THR A 37 -5.95 -11.53 -8.48
C THR A 37 -4.60 -10.88 -8.21
N SER A 38 -4.16 -10.76 -6.96
CA SER A 38 -2.85 -10.17 -6.62
C SER A 38 -1.88 -11.20 -6.03
N HIS A 39 -0.59 -10.98 -6.32
CA HIS A 39 0.49 -11.64 -5.61
C HIS A 39 0.94 -10.72 -4.48
N GLN A 40 0.70 -11.13 -3.23
CA GLN A 40 1.05 -10.33 -2.06
C GLN A 40 2.54 -10.49 -1.72
N VAL A 41 3.26 -9.37 -1.63
CA VAL A 41 4.66 -9.34 -1.19
C VAL A 41 4.74 -8.59 0.13
N ILE A 42 5.01 -9.32 1.21
CA ILE A 42 5.14 -8.74 2.55
C ILE A 42 6.53 -8.12 2.68
N MET A 43 6.59 -6.80 2.85
CA MET A 43 7.85 -6.06 3.05
C MET A 43 7.97 -5.63 4.52
N ASN A 44 8.69 -6.41 5.32
CA ASN A 44 8.91 -6.15 6.76
C ASN A 44 10.16 -5.31 7.05
N GLY A 45 10.67 -4.57 6.06
CA GLY A 45 11.89 -3.77 6.18
C GLY A 45 11.60 -2.31 6.60
N PRO A 46 12.56 -1.63 7.26
CA PRO A 46 12.44 -0.21 7.51
C PRO A 46 12.33 0.58 6.20
N SER A 47 11.62 1.71 6.23
CA SER A 47 11.48 2.56 5.04
C SER A 47 12.87 2.95 4.50
N TYR A 48 13.04 2.94 3.18
CA TYR A 48 14.31 3.32 2.55
C TYR A 48 14.53 4.85 2.47
N ARG A 49 13.51 5.65 2.83
CA ARG A 49 13.54 7.12 2.77
C ARG A 49 14.70 7.77 3.55
N PRO A 50 15.10 7.30 4.75
CA PRO A 50 16.23 7.87 5.48
C PRO A 50 17.56 7.82 4.71
N ASN A 51 17.77 6.82 3.86
CA ASN A 51 19.03 6.65 3.10
C ASN A 51 19.20 7.66 1.95
N LYS A 52 18.12 8.28 1.48
CA LYS A 52 18.15 9.31 0.42
C LYS A 52 17.69 10.67 0.92
N ARG A 53 17.60 10.86 2.23
CA ARG A 53 17.18 12.15 2.79
C ARG A 53 18.26 13.18 2.42
N PRO A 54 17.89 14.32 1.80
CA PRO A 54 18.86 15.39 1.59
C PRO A 54 19.44 15.79 2.96
N GLU A 55 20.76 15.68 3.10
CA GLU A 55 21.44 16.07 4.32
C GLU A 55 21.20 17.57 4.55
N ASN A 56 20.78 17.92 5.76
CA ASN A 56 20.70 19.31 6.14
C ASN A 56 22.15 19.82 6.28
N PRO A 57 22.58 20.87 5.57
CA PRO A 57 23.96 21.36 5.65
C PRO A 57 24.34 21.89 7.05
N VAL A 58 23.37 22.00 7.98
CA VAL A 58 23.54 22.41 9.38
C VAL A 58 23.73 21.19 10.30
N SER A 59 24.49 20.18 9.86
CA SER A 59 24.98 19.13 10.75
C SER A 59 26.43 18.79 10.42
N LYS A 60 27.31 19.78 10.64
CA LYS A 60 28.72 19.55 10.87
C LYS A 60 29.10 20.40 12.10
N PRO A 61 29.80 19.83 13.11
CA PRO A 61 30.22 20.57 14.28
C PRO A 61 31.12 21.76 13.92
#